data_AF-A0A3D1KXU5-F1
#
_entry.id   AF-A0A3D1KXU5-F1
#
_cell.length_a   1.000
_cell.length_b   1.000
_cell.length_c   1.000
_cell.angle_alpha   90.00
_cell.angle_beta   90.00
_cell.angle_gamma   90.00
#
_symmetry.space_group_name_H-M   'P 1'
#
loop_
_entity.id
_entity.type
_entity.pdbx_description
1 polymer ?
#
loop_
_entity_poly.entity_id
_entity_poly.type
_entity_poly.pdbx_seq_one_letter_code
_entity_poly.pdbx_strand_id
1 'polypeptide(L)'
;MKLLLISNSTMPGEAYLDYPKNEIKKFLGDKPVTALFIPYAAVTFSYDTYCEKVEERFAEIGHHIVGIHTFTDQVKAIHKAEAIVVGGGNTWQLVRMMHEFKLMNPIREKVYGG
;
A
#
# COMPACT_ATOMS: atom_id res chain seq x y z
N MET A 1 -14.82 8.76 -2.51
CA MET A 1 -13.35 8.67 -2.45
C MET A 1 -12.89 8.98 -1.02
N LYS A 2 -12.08 8.11 -0.43
CA LYS A 2 -11.36 8.33 0.84
C LYS A 2 -9.87 8.18 0.55
N LEU A 3 -9.06 9.17 0.92
CA LEU A 3 -7.61 9.16 0.70
C LEU A 3 -6.88 9.58 1.98
N LEU A 4 -5.75 8.92 2.23
CA LEU A 4 -4.74 9.35 3.19
C LEU A 4 -3.43 9.52 2.43
N LEU A 5 -2.95 10.75 2.32
CA LEU A 5 -1.74 11.09 1.58
C LEU A 5 -0.66 11.53 2.57
N ILE A 6 0.42 10.75 2.62
CA ILE A 6 1.49 10.89 3.61
C ILE A 6 2.74 11.42 2.90
N SER A 7 3.32 12.51 3.41
CA SER A 7 4.47 13.19 2.78
C SER A 7 5.74 12.33 2.77
N ASN A 8 6.01 11.64 3.88
CA ASN A 8 7.20 10.81 4.09
C ASN A 8 6.86 9.64 5.01
N SER A 9 7.66 8.58 4.98
CA SER A 9 7.40 7.39 5.78
C SER A 9 7.97 7.44 7.20
N THR A 10 8.95 8.31 7.48
CA THR A 10 9.73 8.27 8.73
C THR A 10 10.15 9.68 9.14
N MET A 11 9.93 10.05 10.41
CA MET A 11 10.48 11.27 11.00
C MET A 11 11.89 11.04 11.55
N PRO A 12 12.73 12.07 11.66
CA PRO A 12 14.07 11.92 12.24
C PRO A 12 14.02 11.31 13.65
N GLY A 13 14.71 10.19 13.86
CA GLY A 13 14.77 9.48 15.14
C GLY A 13 13.64 8.50 15.41
N GLU A 14 12.68 8.35 14.49
CA GLU A 14 11.57 7.42 14.62
C GLU A 14 11.73 6.17 13.75
N ALA A 15 10.95 5.15 14.07
CA ALA A 15 10.84 3.96 13.24
C ALA A 15 10.00 4.22 11.97
N TYR A 16 10.12 3.32 11.00
CA TYR A 16 9.35 3.38 9.76
C TYR A 16 7.83 3.34 10.04
N LEU A 17 7.09 4.26 9.43
CA LEU A 17 5.65 4.48 9.60
C LEU A 17 5.18 4.70 11.04
N ASP A 18 6.08 5.08 11.97
CA ASP A 18 5.69 5.26 13.36
C ASP A 18 4.72 6.44 13.57
N TYR A 19 5.05 7.64 13.06
CA TYR A 19 4.14 8.78 13.16
C TYR A 19 2.77 8.58 12.45
N PRO A 20 2.67 8.00 11.23
CA PRO A 20 1.38 7.91 10.56
C PRO A 20 0.53 6.72 11.01
N LYS A 21 1.06 5.73 11.76
CA LYS A 21 0.32 4.48 12.03
C LYS A 21 -1.04 4.72 12.69
N ASN A 22 -1.14 5.70 13.58
CA ASN A 22 -2.41 6.05 14.24
C ASN A 22 -3.41 6.70 13.27
N GLU A 23 -2.93 7.51 12.31
CA GLU A 23 -3.78 8.06 11.25
C GLU A 23 -4.20 6.98 10.25
N ILE A 24 -3.33 6.02 9.95
CA ILE A 24 -3.66 4.82 9.15
C ILE A 24 -4.77 4.03 9.85
N LYS A 25 -4.62 3.75 11.15
CA LYS A 25 -5.65 3.05 11.95
C LYS A 25 -6.98 3.80 11.92
N LYS A 26 -6.96 5.10 12.18
CA LYS A 26 -8.17 5.94 12.15
C LYS A 26 -8.84 5.95 10.77
N PHE A 27 -8.04 5.93 9.70
CA PHE A 27 -8.52 5.92 8.34
C PHE A 27 -9.19 4.59 7.96
N LEU A 28 -8.59 3.46 8.36
CA LEU A 28 -9.10 2.10 8.10
C LEU A 28 -10.23 1.69 9.07
N GLY A 29 -10.26 2.27 10.26
CA GLY A 29 -11.24 1.99 11.32
C GLY A 29 -10.82 0.84 12.24
N ASP A 30 -11.71 0.42 13.13
CA ASP A 30 -11.39 -0.57 14.17
C ASP A 30 -11.48 -2.03 13.70
N LYS A 31 -12.11 -2.27 12.55
CA LYS A 31 -12.21 -3.63 12.00
C LYS A 31 -10.88 -4.02 11.35
N PRO A 32 -10.37 -5.24 11.57
CA PRO A 32 -9.21 -5.73 10.84
C PRO A 32 -9.46 -5.65 9.33
N VAL A 33 -8.46 -5.16 8.60
CA VAL A 33 -8.48 -5.00 7.15
C VAL A 33 -7.19 -5.61 6.62
N THR A 34 -7.29 -6.40 5.56
CA THR A 34 -6.10 -6.82 4.80
C THR A 34 -5.98 -5.96 3.56
N ALA A 35 -5.07 -4.99 3.58
CA ALA A 35 -4.88 -4.04 2.48
C ALA A 35 -4.01 -4.63 1.36
N LEU A 36 -4.36 -4.35 0.11
CA LEU A 36 -3.53 -4.70 -1.04
C LEU A 36 -2.40 -3.67 -1.18
N PHE A 37 -1.16 -4.12 -1.05
CA PHE A 37 0.02 -3.27 -1.11
C PHE A 37 0.64 -3.24 -2.51
N ILE A 38 0.98 -2.04 -3.01
CA ILE A 38 1.64 -1.80 -4.30
C ILE A 38 3.11 -1.44 -4.03
N PRO A 39 4.06 -2.38 -4.14
CA PRO A 39 5.46 -2.19 -3.74
C PRO A 39 6.35 -1.64 -4.87
N TYR A 40 5.79 -1.33 -6.05
CA TYR A 40 6.55 -1.09 -7.27
C TYR A 40 7.45 0.15 -7.28
N ALA A 41 7.37 1.00 -6.27
CA ALA A 41 8.32 2.09 -6.09
C ALA A 41 9.68 1.63 -5.55
N ALA A 42 9.78 0.42 -4.98
CA ALA A 42 11.06 -0.13 -4.51
C ALA A 42 11.98 -0.51 -5.67
N VAL A 43 13.25 -0.10 -5.56
CA VAL A 43 14.30 -0.35 -6.56
C VAL A 43 15.49 -1.10 -5.97
N THR A 44 15.85 -0.81 -4.72
CA THR A 44 17.09 -1.31 -4.10
C THR A 44 16.89 -2.58 -3.25
N PHE A 45 15.66 -3.04 -3.07
CA PHE A 45 15.32 -4.24 -2.30
C PHE A 45 14.08 -4.93 -2.89
N SER A 46 13.84 -6.19 -2.51
CA SER A 46 12.73 -6.98 -3.07
C SER A 46 11.36 -6.48 -2.60
N TYR A 47 10.33 -6.78 -3.38
CA TYR A 47 8.95 -6.48 -3.02
C TYR A 47 8.48 -7.25 -1.79
N ASP A 48 8.98 -8.46 -1.57
CA ASP A 48 8.70 -9.25 -0.37
C ASP A 48 9.26 -8.56 0.88
N THR A 49 10.53 -8.12 0.82
CA THR A 49 11.15 -7.35 1.91
C THR A 49 10.37 -6.06 2.18
N TYR A 50 9.79 -5.44 1.15
CA TYR A 50 8.95 -4.26 1.34
C TYR A 50 7.65 -4.61 2.06
N CYS A 51 7.00 -5.70 1.65
CA CYS A 51 5.78 -6.17 2.28
C CYS A 51 6.00 -6.48 3.76
N GLU A 52 7.05 -7.23 4.10
CA GLU A 52 7.39 -7.55 5.49
C GLU A 52 7.51 -6.29 6.37
N LYS A 53 8.24 -5.27 5.90
CA LYS A 53 8.40 -4.00 6.64
C LYS A 53 7.09 -3.25 6.86
N VAL A 54 6.18 -3.28 5.89
CA VAL A 54 4.87 -2.61 6.00
C VAL A 54 3.94 -3.44 6.88
N GLU A 55 3.97 -4.78 6.74
CA GLU A 55 3.19 -5.73 7.53
C GLU A 55 3.48 -5.57 9.03
N GLU A 56 4.75 -5.50 9.43
CA GLU A 56 5.15 -5.28 10.83
C GLU A 56 4.41 -4.09 11.45
N ARG A 57 4.27 -2.99 10.71
CA ARG A 57 3.63 -1.75 11.19
C ARG A 57 2.12 -1.80 11.14
N PHE A 58 1.55 -2.46 10.14
CA PHE A 58 0.10 -2.64 10.03
C PHE A 58 -0.40 -3.60 11.12
N ALA A 59 0.36 -4.66 11.43
CA ALA A 59 0.02 -5.61 12.48
C ALA A 59 -0.05 -4.95 13.86
N GLU A 60 0.84 -4.00 14.17
CA GLU A 60 0.79 -3.22 15.43
C GLU A 60 -0.55 -2.51 15.64
N ILE A 61 -1.23 -2.12 14.56
CA ILE A 61 -2.51 -1.39 14.61
C ILE A 61 -3.73 -2.27 14.30
N GLY A 62 -3.56 -3.59 14.18
CA GLY A 62 -4.65 -4.56 13.97
C GLY A 62 -5.08 -4.73 12.52
N HIS A 63 -4.24 -4.34 11.57
CA HIS A 63 -4.45 -4.53 10.14
C HIS A 63 -3.34 -5.40 9.54
N HIS A 64 -3.54 -5.86 8.31
CA HIS A 64 -2.58 -6.67 7.58
C HIS A 64 -2.42 -6.13 6.16
N ILE A 65 -1.37 -6.56 5.47
CA ILE A 65 -1.14 -6.25 4.07
C ILE A 65 -0.81 -7.52 3.27
N VAL A 66 -1.10 -7.46 1.97
CA VAL A 66 -0.69 -8.48 1.01
C VAL A 66 -0.15 -7.79 -0.25
N GLY A 67 1.03 -8.20 -0.71
CA GLY A 67 1.68 -7.60 -1.87
C GLY A 67 0.97 -7.97 -3.17
N ILE A 68 0.67 -6.98 -4.01
CA ILE A 68 0.03 -7.23 -5.32
C ILE A 68 0.88 -8.10 -6.25
N HIS A 69 2.20 -8.07 -6.09
CA HIS A 69 3.15 -8.83 -6.91
C HIS A 69 3.05 -10.35 -6.68
N THR A 70 2.40 -10.81 -5.60
CA THR A 70 2.17 -12.23 -5.33
C THR A 70 0.94 -12.78 -6.06
N PHE A 71 0.15 -11.93 -6.72
CA PHE A 71 -1.05 -12.33 -7.45
C PHE A 71 -0.76 -12.53 -8.93
N THR A 72 -1.30 -13.61 -9.50
CA THR A 72 -1.26 -13.88 -10.94
C THR A 72 -2.13 -12.89 -11.72
N ASP A 73 -3.31 -12.55 -11.17
CA ASP A 73 -4.22 -11.55 -11.72
C ASP A 73 -4.32 -10.35 -10.77
N GLN A 74 -3.47 -9.37 -11.03
CA GLN A 74 -3.34 -8.16 -10.21
C GLN A 74 -4.54 -7.21 -10.34
N VAL A 75 -5.17 -7.15 -11.52
CA VAL A 75 -6.37 -6.33 -11.75
C VAL A 75 -7.53 -6.88 -10.91
N LYS A 76 -7.71 -8.20 -10.91
CA LYS A 76 -8.71 -8.85 -10.06
C LYS A 76 -8.42 -8.65 -8.57
N ALA A 77 -7.16 -8.66 -8.16
CA ALA A 77 -6.77 -8.37 -6.78
C ALA A 77 -7.20 -6.94 -6.38
N ILE A 78 -6.98 -5.94 -7.23
CA ILE A 78 -7.41 -4.54 -7.00
C ILE A 78 -8.93 -4.45 -6.80
N HIS A 79 -9.72 -5.07 -7.66
CA HIS A 79 -11.18 -4.99 -7.55
C HIS A 79 -11.72 -5.61 -6.24
N LYS A 80 -11.03 -6.65 -5.74
CA LYS A 80 -11.37 -7.33 -4.48
C LYS A 80 -10.81 -6.66 -3.23
N ALA A 81 -9.85 -5.75 -3.36
CA ALA A 81 -9.20 -5.13 -2.23
C ALA A 81 -10.19 -4.34 -1.37
N GLU A 82 -10.05 -4.42 -0.05
CA GLU A 82 -10.80 -3.57 0.89
C GLU A 82 -10.14 -2.20 1.05
N ALA A 83 -8.81 -2.17 1.00
CA ALA A 83 -7.98 -0.98 0.98
C ALA A 83 -6.77 -1.19 0.06
N ILE A 84 -6.26 -0.10 -0.51
CA ILE A 84 -5.07 -0.11 -1.37
C ILE A 84 -4.02 0.80 -0.73
N VAL A 85 -2.82 0.28 -0.55
CA VAL A 85 -1.68 1.02 0.00
C VAL A 85 -0.59 1.07 -1.05
N VAL A 86 -0.07 2.25 -1.35
CA VAL A 86 0.99 2.44 -2.35
C VAL A 86 2.28 2.85 -1.66
N GLY A 87 3.32 2.04 -1.79
CA GLY A 87 4.62 2.30 -1.17
C GLY A 87 5.36 3.47 -1.83
N GLY A 88 6.12 4.22 -1.03
CA GLY A 88 7.05 5.24 -1.51
C GLY A 88 8.34 4.64 -2.10
N GLY A 89 9.11 5.45 -2.83
CA GLY A 89 10.35 5.04 -3.50
C GLY A 89 10.59 5.86 -4.77
N ASN A 90 10.93 5.22 -5.88
CA ASN A 90 11.07 5.88 -7.17
C ASN A 90 9.72 5.97 -7.90
N THR A 91 9.20 7.18 -8.09
CA THR A 91 7.90 7.42 -8.75
C THR A 91 7.88 6.99 -10.22
N TRP A 92 8.98 7.13 -10.95
CA TRP A 92 9.05 6.69 -12.36
C TRP A 92 8.91 5.18 -12.48
N GLN A 93 9.59 4.41 -11.63
CA GLN A 93 9.46 2.96 -11.59
C GLN A 93 8.04 2.54 -11.20
N LEU A 94 7.47 3.18 -10.17
CA LEU A 94 6.09 2.93 -9.74
C LEU A 94 5.10 3.11 -10.90
N VAL A 95 5.15 4.28 -11.56
CA VAL A 95 4.25 4.62 -12.66
C VAL A 95 4.47 3.68 -13.84
N ARG A 96 5.72 3.38 -14.22
CA ARG A 96 6.05 2.45 -15.29
C ARG A 96 5.41 1.08 -15.05
N MET A 97 5.58 0.51 -13.85
CA MET A 97 5.04 -0.79 -13.49
C MET A 97 3.52 -0.79 -13.42
N MET A 98 2.91 0.28 -12.90
CA MET A 98 1.44 0.43 -12.89
C MET A 98 0.85 0.52 -14.30
N HIS A 99 1.57 1.10 -15.26
CA HIS A 99 1.17 1.06 -16.67
C HIS A 99 1.36 -0.32 -17.29
N GLU A 100 2.52 -0.96 -17.05
CA GLU A 100 2.85 -2.29 -17.55
C GLU A 100 1.81 -3.34 -17.13
N PHE A 101 1.43 -3.34 -15.85
CA PHE A 101 0.41 -4.23 -15.31
C PHE A 101 -1.03 -3.69 -15.43
N LYS A 102 -1.23 -2.57 -16.13
CA LYS A 102 -2.54 -1.95 -16.38
C LYS A 102 -3.36 -1.66 -15.11
N LEU A 103 -2.70 -1.21 -14.05
CA LEU A 103 -3.29 -1.01 -12.72
C LEU A 103 -3.87 0.40 -12.51
N MET A 104 -3.46 1.38 -13.33
CA MET A 104 -3.88 2.78 -13.18
C MET A 104 -5.40 2.97 -13.15
N ASN A 105 -6.10 2.44 -14.16
CA ASN A 105 -7.56 2.55 -14.26
C ASN A 105 -8.29 1.71 -13.20
N PRO A 106 -7.93 0.42 -12.98
CA PRO A 106 -8.55 -0.38 -11.91
C PRO A 106 -8.44 0.25 -10.53
N ILE A 107 -7.27 0.82 -10.17
CA ILE A 107 -7.08 1.51 -8.88
C ILE A 107 -7.98 2.74 -8.81
N ARG A 108 -8.00 3.56 -9.86
CA ARG A 108 -8.87 4.74 -9.95
C ARG A 108 -10.32 4.34 -9.75
N GLU A 109 -10.83 3.40 -10.52
CA GLU A 109 -12.22 2.93 -10.46
C GLU A 109 -12.58 2.42 -9.07
N LYS A 110 -11.71 1.59 -8.47
CA LYS A 110 -11.92 1.05 -7.12
C LYS A 110 -12.02 2.15 -6.07
N VAL A 111 -11.11 3.14 -6.11
CA VAL A 111 -11.08 4.26 -5.16
C VAL A 111 -12.27 5.23 -5.32
N TYR A 112 -12.77 5.40 -6.54
CA TYR A 112 -13.99 6.18 -6.80
C TYR A 112 -15.26 5.44 -6.37
N GLY A 113 -15.30 4.12 -6.53
CA GLY A 113 -16.44 3.27 -6.23
C GLY A 113 -16.76 3.11 -4.73
N GLY A 114 -15.76 3.28 -3.87
CA GLY A 114 -15.90 3.05 -2.42
C GLY A 114 -15.37 1.68 -2.04
#